data_AF-A0A9E1WL13-F1
#
_entry.id   AF-A0A9E1WL13-F1
#
_cell.length_a   1.000
_cell.length_b   1.000
_cell.length_c   1.000
_cell.angle_alpha   90.00
_cell.angle_beta   90.00
_cell.angle_gamma   90.00
#
_symmetry.space_group_name_H-M   'P 1'
#
loop_
_entity.id
_entity.type
_entity.pdbx_description
1 polymer ?
#
loop_
_entity_poly.entity_id
_entity_poly.type
_entity_poly.pdbx_seq_one_letter_code
_entity_poly.pdbx_strand_id
1 'polypeptide(L)'
;MPKFGQNASAVIQQLHEAGSPNTVATTGGRFYGFVVGGALPVAVAANWLATTWDQNAGTWVLSPIAGDLEDIAGRWMLELLDLPRDA
;
A
#
# COMPACT_ATOMS: atom_id res chain seq x y z
N MET A 1 -13.30 17.71 14.86
CA MET A 1 -13.09 16.29 15.23
C MET A 1 -14.28 15.80 16.07
N PRO A 2 -14.69 14.53 15.95
CA PRO A 2 -15.71 13.94 16.81
C PRO A 2 -15.28 14.00 18.27
N LYS A 3 -16.22 14.25 19.19
CA LYS A 3 -15.92 14.29 20.64
C LYS A 3 -15.93 12.91 21.30
N PHE A 4 -16.49 11.91 20.62
CA PHE A 4 -16.65 10.54 21.10
C PHE A 4 -16.36 9.55 19.96
N GLY A 5 -16.01 8.31 20.31
CA GLY A 5 -15.82 7.23 19.35
C GLY A 5 -17.11 6.90 18.59
N GLN A 6 -16.95 6.42 17.35
CA GLN A 6 -18.05 5.98 16.50
C GLN A 6 -17.94 4.47 16.25
N ASN A 7 -19.06 3.84 15.88
CA ASN A 7 -19.05 2.44 15.46
C ASN A 7 -18.17 2.27 14.20
N ALA A 8 -17.31 1.26 14.19
CA ALA A 8 -16.36 1.03 13.09
C ALA A 8 -17.05 0.83 11.73
N SER A 9 -18.17 0.10 11.66
CA SER A 9 -18.87 -0.10 10.38
C SER A 9 -19.53 1.18 9.89
N ALA A 10 -20.04 2.02 10.80
CA ALA A 10 -20.60 3.32 10.44
C ALA A 10 -19.54 4.25 9.84
N VAL A 11 -18.30 4.22 10.35
CA VAL A 11 -17.19 5.00 9.78
C VAL A 11 -16.83 4.52 8.37
N ILE A 12 -16.71 3.20 8.16
CA ILE A 12 -16.44 2.63 6.84
C ILE A 12 -17.57 2.93 5.86
N GLN A 13 -18.82 2.86 6.32
CA GLN A 13 -19.99 3.21 5.51
C GLN A 13 -19.96 4.68 5.08
N GLN A 14 -19.72 5.61 6.01
CA GLN A 14 -19.59 7.04 5.68
C GLN A 14 -18.47 7.28 4.65
N LEU A 15 -17.33 6.60 4.80
CA LEU A 15 -16.23 6.68 3.85
C LEU A 15 -16.64 6.16 2.47
N HIS A 16 -17.39 5.06 2.40
CA HIS A 16 -17.91 4.52 1.15
C HIS A 16 -18.91 5.48 0.47
N GLU A 17 -19.88 5.99 1.23
CA GLU A 17 -20.93 6.90 0.75
C GLU A 17 -20.33 8.18 0.14
N ALA A 18 -19.30 8.74 0.78
CA ALA A 18 -18.62 9.93 0.27
C ALA A 18 -17.57 9.59 -0.79
N GLY A 19 -16.79 8.53 -0.60
CA GLY A 19 -15.59 8.25 -1.39
C GLY A 19 -15.88 7.52 -2.70
N SER A 20 -16.67 6.44 -2.66
CA SER A 20 -16.87 5.58 -3.82
C SER A 20 -17.51 6.26 -5.03
N PRO A 21 -18.61 7.04 -4.92
CA PRO A 21 -19.15 7.75 -6.09
C PRO A 21 -18.24 8.85 -6.62
N ASN A 22 -17.32 9.35 -5.80
CA ASN A 22 -16.37 10.41 -6.15
C ASN A 22 -14.99 9.86 -6.56
N THR A 23 -14.81 8.54 -6.59
CA THR A 23 -13.54 7.92 -6.98
C THR A 23 -13.41 7.89 -8.50
N VAL A 24 -12.30 8.39 -9.02
CA VAL A 24 -11.97 8.26 -10.45
C VAL A 24 -11.54 6.83 -10.75
N ALA A 25 -12.16 6.20 -11.75
CA ALA A 25 -11.89 4.82 -12.15
C ALA A 25 -10.58 4.70 -12.96
N THR A 26 -9.46 5.11 -12.37
CA THR A 26 -8.15 5.20 -13.02
C THR A 26 -7.59 3.84 -13.47
N THR A 27 -7.97 2.75 -12.81
CA THR A 27 -7.59 1.39 -13.20
C THR A 27 -8.49 0.80 -14.29
N GLY A 28 -9.52 1.52 -14.73
CA GLY A 28 -10.43 1.07 -15.78
C GLY A 28 -9.83 1.24 -17.17
N GLY A 29 -10.10 0.30 -18.09
CA GLY A 29 -9.59 0.31 -19.47
C GLY A 29 -10.09 1.44 -20.38
N ARG A 30 -10.76 2.46 -19.82
CA ARG A 30 -11.22 3.67 -20.53
C ARG A 30 -10.66 4.96 -19.90
N PHE A 31 -9.73 4.87 -18.96
CA PHE A 31 -9.05 6.01 -18.38
C PHE A 31 -7.72 6.26 -19.11
N TYR A 32 -7.54 7.46 -19.66
CA TYR A 32 -6.37 7.84 -20.48
C TYR A 32 -5.68 9.13 -20.00
N GLY A 33 -5.96 9.57 -18.78
CA GLY A 33 -5.40 10.81 -18.22
C GLY A 33 -4.13 10.57 -17.41
N PHE A 34 -3.17 11.50 -17.49
CA PHE A 34 -1.95 11.51 -16.68
C PHE A 34 -1.09 10.23 -16.77
N VAL A 35 -0.03 10.15 -15.95
CA VAL A 35 0.74 8.93 -15.72
C VAL A 35 0.29 8.36 -14.39
N VAL A 36 -0.75 7.52 -14.42
CA VAL A 36 -1.26 6.85 -13.22
C VAL A 36 -1.14 5.35 -13.40
N GLY A 37 -0.29 4.73 -12.59
CA GLY A 37 -0.10 3.28 -12.59
C GLY A 37 -1.31 2.53 -12.02
N GLY A 38 -1.42 1.26 -12.35
CA GLY A 38 -2.37 0.32 -11.75
C GLY A 38 -1.71 -0.54 -10.67
N ALA A 39 -2.48 -0.97 -9.67
CA ALA A 39 -2.02 -1.94 -8.69
C ALA A 39 -2.45 -3.36 -9.10
N LEU A 40 -1.51 -4.31 -9.06
CA LEU A 40 -1.84 -5.73 -9.21
C LEU A 40 -2.59 -6.22 -7.95
N PRO A 41 -3.61 -7.08 -8.06
CA PRO A 41 -4.35 -7.57 -6.89
C PRO A 41 -3.46 -8.17 -5.79
N VAL A 42 -2.39 -8.89 -6.18
CA VAL A 42 -1.42 -9.47 -5.25
C VAL A 42 -0.60 -8.40 -4.52
N ALA A 43 -0.27 -7.28 -5.16
CA ALA A 43 0.45 -6.18 -4.54
C ALA A 43 -0.43 -5.47 -3.48
N VAL A 44 -1.73 -5.32 -3.76
CA VAL A 44 -2.70 -4.77 -2.78
C VAL A 44 -2.83 -5.70 -1.58
N ALA A 45 -2.94 -7.01 -1.80
CA ALA A 45 -3.03 -7.99 -0.72
C ALA A 45 -1.77 -8.00 0.17
N ALA A 46 -0.58 -7.95 -0.43
CA ALA A 46 0.67 -7.84 0.32
C ALA A 46 0.71 -6.57 1.18
N ASN A 47 0.27 -5.42 0.63
CA ASN A 47 0.19 -4.17 1.37
C ASN A 47 -0.80 -4.25 2.56
N TRP A 48 -1.94 -4.93 2.40
CA TRP A 48 -2.86 -5.16 3.52
C TRP A 48 -2.24 -6.00 4.63
N LEU A 49 -1.49 -7.05 4.30
CA LEU A 49 -0.76 -7.85 5.31
C LEU A 49 0.29 -7.01 6.03
N ALA A 50 1.11 -6.26 5.30
CA ALA A 50 2.11 -5.37 5.88
C ALA A 50 1.48 -4.33 6.82
N THR A 51 0.37 -3.72 6.41
CA THR A 51 -0.40 -2.77 7.24
C THR A 51 -0.98 -3.45 8.49
N THR A 52 -1.46 -4.69 8.35
CA THR A 52 -2.08 -5.45 9.46
C THR A 52 -1.07 -5.85 10.53
N TRP A 53 0.20 -6.08 10.16
CA TRP A 53 1.25 -6.39 11.14
C TRP A 53 1.67 -5.18 11.98
N ASP A 54 1.39 -3.96 11.52
CA ASP A 54 1.59 -2.71 12.27
C ASP A 54 2.96 -2.61 12.96
N GLN A 55 4.03 -2.89 12.21
CA GLN A 55 5.40 -2.88 12.73
C GLN A 55 6.10 -1.53 12.50
N ASN A 56 6.91 -1.10 13.46
CA ASN A 56 7.75 0.09 13.32
C ASN A 56 9.06 -0.26 12.59
N ALA A 57 9.14 0.06 11.30
CA ALA A 57 10.30 -0.23 10.45
C ALA A 57 11.49 0.74 10.61
N GLY A 58 11.55 1.53 11.69
CA GLY A 58 12.63 2.50 11.90
C GLY A 58 14.00 1.88 12.21
N THR A 59 14.03 0.68 12.79
CA THR A 59 15.26 -0.11 12.99
C THR A 59 14.96 -1.60 12.92
N TRP A 60 15.95 -2.42 12.53
CA TRP A 60 15.77 -3.88 12.42
C TRP A 60 15.27 -4.52 13.71
N VAL A 61 15.74 -4.06 14.88
CA VAL A 61 15.30 -4.58 16.19
C VAL A 61 13.79 -4.38 16.43
N LEU A 62 13.22 -3.30 15.89
CA LEU A 62 11.79 -3.00 16.02
C LEU A 62 10.92 -3.68 14.96
N SER A 63 11.50 -4.11 13.85
CA SER A 63 10.79 -4.88 12.81
C SER A 63 11.76 -5.67 11.92
N PRO A 64 12.18 -6.87 12.35
CA PRO A 64 13.04 -7.73 11.53
C PRO A 64 12.39 -8.07 10.20
N ILE A 65 11.08 -8.32 10.20
CA ILE A 65 10.33 -8.69 8.99
C ILE A 65 10.30 -7.57 7.96
N ALA A 66 10.19 -6.29 8.38
CA ALA A 66 10.22 -5.19 7.43
C ALA A 66 11.60 -5.05 6.78
N GLY A 67 12.67 -5.15 7.59
CA GLY A 67 14.04 -5.10 7.08
C GLY A 67 14.35 -6.26 6.12
N ASP A 68 13.99 -7.49 6.49
CA ASP A 68 14.26 -8.66 5.65
C ASP A 68 13.49 -8.60 4.31
N LEU A 69 12.23 -8.13 4.32
CA LEU A 69 11.44 -7.94 3.10
C LEU A 69 11.99 -6.82 2.22
N GLU A 70 12.45 -5.72 2.82
CA GLU A 70 13.10 -4.62 2.11
C GLU A 70 14.39 -5.09 1.41
N ASP A 71 15.25 -5.83 2.10
CA ASP A 71 16.49 -6.39 1.53
C ASP A 71 16.21 -7.35 0.35
N ILE A 72 15.16 -8.17 0.44
CA ILE A 72 14.76 -9.06 -0.64
C ILE A 72 14.23 -8.24 -1.83
N ALA A 73 13.29 -7.34 -1.59
CA ALA A 73 12.68 -6.53 -2.65
C ALA A 73 13.70 -5.62 -3.33
N GLY A 74 14.60 -5.00 -2.57
CA GLY A 74 15.68 -4.16 -3.08
C GLY A 74 16.61 -4.93 -4.01
N ARG A 75 17.07 -6.12 -3.60
CA ARG A 75 17.89 -6.99 -4.46
C ARG A 75 17.18 -7.38 -5.76
N TRP A 76 15.90 -7.75 -5.68
CA TRP A 76 15.12 -8.05 -6.89
C TRP A 76 14.96 -6.83 -7.80
N MET A 77 14.83 -5.63 -7.25
CA MET A 77 14.79 -4.40 -8.05
C MET A 77 16.12 -4.12 -8.74
N LEU A 78 17.25 -4.31 -8.05
CA LEU A 78 18.58 -4.18 -8.67
C LEU A 78 18.77 -5.20 -9.80
N GLU A 79 18.36 -6.45 -9.59
CA GLU A 79 18.41 -7.49 -10.63
C GLU A 79 17.49 -7.18 -11.81
N LEU A 80 16.24 -6.77 -11.55
CA LEU A 80 15.25 -6.47 -12.58
C LEU A 80 15.68 -5.29 -13.46
N LEU A 81 16.35 -4.30 -12.88
CA LEU A 81 16.80 -3.09 -13.55
C LEU A 81 18.24 -3.17 -14.07
N ASP A 82 18.91 -4.31 -13.91
CA ASP A 82 20.33 -4.52 -14.27
C ASP A 82 21.29 -3.48 -13.66
N LEU A 83 21.11 -3.21 -12.36
CA LEU A 83 21.92 -2.26 -11.60
C LEU A 83 23.02 -2.96 -10.77
N PRO A 84 24.08 -2.24 -10.35
CA PRO A 84 25.09 -2.76 -9.44
C PRO A 84 24.47 -3.30 -8.13
N ARG A 85 24.98 -4.44 -7.64
CA ARG A 85 24.39 -5.20 -6.52
C ARG A 85 24.87 -4.75 -5.14
N ASP A 86 25.86 -3.86 -5.14
CA ASP A 86 26.47 -3.21 -3.97
C ASP A 86 25.97 -1.77 -3.77
N ALA A 87 24.97 -1.35 -4.56
CA ALA A 87 24.29 -0.07 -4.46
C ALA A 87 23.33 0.01 -3.26
#